data_AF-A0A317SIR6-F1
#
_entry.id   AF-A0A317SIR6-F1
#
_cell.length_a   1.000
_cell.length_b   1.000
_cell.length_c   1.000
_cell.angle_alpha   90.00
_cell.angle_beta   90.00
_cell.angle_gamma   90.00
#
_symmetry.space_group_name_H-M   'P 1'
#
loop_
_entity.id
_entity.type
_entity.pdbx_description
1 polymer ?
#
loop_
_entity_poly.entity_id
_entity_poly.type
_entity_poly.pdbx_seq_one_letter_code
_entity_poly.pdbx_strand_id
1 'polypeptide(L)'
;MTVTTSTPDRSTGTYQVVRETVDILFDYADSEVRSVHKSIAEANEAARKDLLTEYSLGELDDYEESTGSDGSVRISASTAEVDLTVSVRHGPPHPHNYHRLPAMEAENYVYTITRTDSSSTRHSTTFLGVYRSEDTANEVAERELRCAAGIRNWRDRRRFRGGFREVYGLNGCFEGVATLGKGEEGVSREEVTVVVERRVLV
;
A
#
# COMPACT_ATOMS: atom_id res chain seq x y z
N MET A 1 -28.34 -39.28 8.15
CA MET A 1 -27.65 -38.14 8.80
C MET A 1 -27.41 -37.09 7.74
N THR A 2 -28.19 -36.02 7.74
CA THR A 2 -28.08 -34.91 6.79
C THR A 2 -26.98 -33.96 7.28
N VAL A 3 -25.86 -33.91 6.56
CA VAL A 3 -24.79 -32.95 6.78
C VAL A 3 -25.26 -31.60 6.23
N THR A 4 -25.62 -30.69 7.14
CA THR A 4 -25.94 -29.31 6.78
C THR A 4 -24.61 -28.59 6.55
N THR A 5 -24.20 -28.41 5.30
CA THR A 5 -23.12 -27.48 4.93
C THR A 5 -23.58 -26.07 5.29
N SER A 6 -23.07 -25.52 6.40
CA SER A 6 -23.34 -24.13 6.77
C SER A 6 -22.61 -23.22 5.80
N THR A 7 -23.38 -22.54 4.95
CA THR A 7 -22.90 -21.39 4.17
C THR A 7 -22.26 -20.39 5.14
N PRO A 8 -21.02 -19.92 4.89
CA PRO A 8 -20.42 -18.89 5.74
C PRO A 8 -21.31 -17.66 5.71
N ASP A 9 -21.73 -17.23 6.89
CA ASP A 9 -22.60 -16.08 7.11
C ASP A 9 -21.88 -14.81 6.61
N ARG A 10 -22.23 -14.35 5.41
CA ARG A 10 -21.72 -13.12 4.79
C ARG A 10 -22.19 -11.85 5.50
N SER A 11 -22.98 -11.97 6.58
CA SER A 11 -23.66 -10.84 7.23
C SER A 11 -22.77 -9.96 8.11
N THR A 12 -21.52 -10.35 8.39
CA THR A 12 -20.65 -9.59 9.31
C THR A 12 -19.48 -8.88 8.66
N GLY A 13 -19.28 -8.88 7.33
CA GLY A 13 -18.10 -8.24 6.70
C GLY A 13 -18.25 -6.75 6.36
N THR A 14 -17.14 -6.12 5.94
CA THR A 14 -17.15 -4.79 5.29
C THR A 14 -16.55 -4.89 3.89
N TYR A 15 -17.04 -4.07 2.97
CA TYR A 15 -16.59 -4.01 1.58
C TYR A 15 -15.64 -2.84 1.41
N GLN A 16 -14.44 -3.10 0.93
CA GLN A 16 -13.40 -2.09 0.71
C GLN A 16 -13.27 -1.81 -0.78
N VAL A 17 -13.23 -0.55 -1.16
CA VAL A 17 -12.85 -0.11 -2.50
C VAL A 17 -11.34 0.10 -2.49
N VAL A 18 -10.61 -0.71 -3.25
CA VAL A 18 -9.16 -0.64 -3.36
C VAL A 18 -8.80 -0.20 -4.76
N ARG A 19 -7.97 0.83 -4.87
CA ARG A 19 -7.38 1.27 -6.14
C ARG A 19 -5.91 0.87 -6.17
N GLU A 20 -5.54 0.16 -7.21
CA GLU A 20 -4.17 -0.14 -7.59
C GLU A 20 -3.78 0.77 -8.77
N THR A 21 -2.59 1.35 -8.72
CA THR A 21 -2.05 2.21 -9.79
C THR A 21 -0.65 1.74 -10.13
N VAL A 22 -0.39 1.46 -11.40
CA VAL A 22 0.93 1.07 -11.90
C VAL A 22 1.41 2.16 -12.87
N ASP A 23 2.51 2.83 -12.54
CA ASP A 23 3.21 3.76 -13.42
C ASP A 23 4.11 2.96 -14.38
N ILE A 24 3.64 2.81 -15.61
CA ILE A 24 4.33 2.03 -16.65
C ILE A 24 5.66 2.64 -17.08
N LEU A 25 5.88 3.94 -16.83
CA LEU A 25 7.14 4.60 -17.20
C LEU A 25 8.24 4.39 -16.16
N PHE A 26 7.88 4.08 -14.92
CA PHE A 26 8.79 4.01 -13.78
C PHE A 26 8.75 2.70 -13.01
N ASP A 27 8.04 1.67 -13.53
CA ASP A 27 7.90 0.33 -12.93
C ASP A 27 7.53 0.40 -11.44
N TYR A 28 6.58 1.27 -11.14
CA TYR A 28 6.12 1.57 -9.78
C TYR A 28 4.66 1.19 -9.64
N ALA A 29 4.32 0.47 -8.58
CA ALA A 29 2.94 0.10 -8.26
C ALA A 29 2.54 0.64 -6.88
N ASP A 30 1.31 1.09 -6.74
CA ASP A 30 0.72 1.56 -5.50
C ASP A 30 -0.67 0.96 -5.29
N SER A 31 -1.07 0.78 -4.03
CA SER A 31 -2.39 0.26 -3.66
C SER A 31 -2.95 1.06 -2.48
N GLU A 32 -4.14 1.64 -2.66
CA GLU A 32 -4.80 2.47 -1.67
C GLU A 32 -6.25 2.00 -1.42
N VAL A 33 -6.64 1.91 -0.14
CA VAL A 33 -8.05 1.75 0.24
C VAL A 33 -8.74 3.11 0.15
N ARG A 34 -9.61 3.27 -0.85
CA ARG A 34 -10.32 4.53 -1.13
C ARG A 34 -11.51 4.73 -0.21
N SER A 35 -12.23 3.66 0.13
CA SER A 35 -13.39 3.72 1.04
C SER A 35 -13.78 2.35 1.59
N VAL A 36 -14.53 2.35 2.70
CA VAL A 36 -15.05 1.15 3.35
C VAL A 36 -16.56 1.29 3.55
N HIS A 37 -17.32 0.27 3.14
CA HIS A 37 -18.78 0.26 3.11
C HIS A 37 -19.34 -0.99 3.79
N LYS A 38 -20.60 -0.91 4.24
CA LYS A 38 -21.30 -2.05 4.85
C LYS A 38 -22.02 -2.91 3.81
N SER A 39 -22.30 -2.34 2.63
CA SER A 39 -22.99 -3.00 1.54
C SER A 39 -22.12 -3.09 0.29
N ILE A 40 -22.20 -4.22 -0.42
CA ILE A 40 -21.53 -4.40 -1.71
C ILE A 40 -22.06 -3.42 -2.77
N ALA A 41 -23.35 -3.06 -2.69
CA ALA A 41 -23.97 -2.13 -3.64
C ALA A 41 -23.36 -0.72 -3.50
N GLU A 42 -23.18 -0.27 -2.25
CA GLU A 42 -22.53 1.02 -1.95
C GLU A 42 -21.06 1.01 -2.38
N ALA A 43 -20.33 -0.07 -2.10
CA ALA A 43 -18.94 -0.21 -2.51
C ALA A 43 -18.78 -0.24 -4.04
N ASN A 44 -19.66 -0.95 -4.75
CA ASN A 44 -19.66 -1.01 -6.21
C ASN A 44 -19.96 0.36 -6.84
N GLU A 45 -20.91 1.11 -6.29
CA GLU A 45 -21.19 2.47 -6.75
C GLU A 45 -20.01 3.41 -6.49
N ALA A 46 -19.39 3.31 -5.31
CA ALA A 46 -18.19 4.07 -4.97
C ALA A 46 -17.01 3.72 -5.90
N ALA A 47 -16.80 2.45 -6.22
CA ALA A 47 -15.77 2.00 -7.15
C ALA A 47 -15.94 2.61 -8.56
N ARG A 48 -17.18 2.64 -9.08
CA ARG A 48 -17.49 3.27 -10.38
C ARG A 48 -17.25 4.77 -10.39
N LYS A 49 -17.54 5.45 -9.28
CA LYS A 49 -17.30 6.89 -9.15
C LYS A 49 -15.84 7.24 -8.95
N ASP A 50 -15.05 6.35 -8.35
CA ASP A 50 -13.68 6.60 -7.93
C ASP A 50 -12.81 7.08 -9.11
N LEU A 51 -12.79 6.35 -10.21
CA LEU A 51 -12.01 6.74 -11.41
C LEU A 51 -12.55 8.03 -12.06
N LEU A 52 -13.87 8.17 -12.13
CA LEU A 52 -14.54 9.32 -12.74
C LEU A 52 -14.39 10.62 -11.94
N THR A 53 -13.92 10.54 -10.69
CA THR A 53 -13.64 11.71 -9.87
C THR A 53 -12.33 12.39 -10.28
N GLU A 54 -11.38 11.62 -10.84
CA GLU A 54 -10.03 12.10 -11.16
C GLU A 54 -9.72 12.11 -12.66
N TYR A 55 -10.42 11.28 -13.44
CA TYR A 55 -10.24 11.14 -14.88
C TYR A 55 -11.60 11.29 -15.56
N SER A 56 -11.64 12.07 -16.64
CA SER A 56 -12.77 12.02 -17.56
C SER A 56 -12.66 10.80 -18.46
N LEU A 57 -13.78 10.24 -18.91
CA LEU A 57 -13.80 9.07 -19.80
C LEU A 57 -13.01 9.29 -21.12
N GLY A 58 -12.81 10.54 -21.52
CA GLY A 58 -12.01 10.88 -22.71
C GLY A 58 -10.51 10.95 -22.49
N GLU A 59 -10.04 10.85 -21.23
CA GLU A 59 -8.62 10.82 -20.86
C GLU A 59 -8.09 9.39 -20.65
N LEU A 60 -8.99 8.39 -20.68
CA LEU A 60 -8.64 6.98 -20.55
C LEU A 60 -8.51 6.36 -21.93
N ASP A 61 -7.41 5.65 -22.16
CA ASP A 61 -7.17 4.91 -23.41
C ASP A 61 -8.00 3.63 -23.44
N ASP A 62 -8.07 2.92 -22.31
CA ASP A 62 -8.96 1.77 -22.12
C ASP A 62 -9.79 1.90 -20.83
N TYR A 63 -11.00 1.31 -20.87
CA TYR A 63 -11.87 1.15 -19.71
C TYR A 63 -12.66 -0.16 -19.85
N GLU A 64 -12.48 -1.07 -18.90
CA GLU A 64 -13.21 -2.33 -18.82
C GLU A 64 -13.80 -2.51 -17.41
N GLU A 65 -15.11 -2.72 -17.34
CA GLU A 65 -15.79 -3.11 -16.10
C GLU A 65 -16.12 -4.60 -16.15
N SER A 66 -15.71 -5.33 -15.12
CA SER A 66 -16.04 -6.73 -14.91
C SER A 66 -16.74 -6.90 -13.55
N THR A 67 -17.67 -7.85 -13.49
CA THR A 67 -18.35 -8.21 -12.23
C THR A 67 -17.95 -9.64 -11.85
N GLY A 68 -17.41 -9.79 -10.64
CA GLY A 68 -17.06 -11.08 -10.07
C GLY A 68 -18.28 -11.96 -9.79
N SER A 69 -18.05 -13.27 -9.65
CA SER A 69 -19.10 -14.25 -9.30
C SER A 69 -19.80 -13.97 -7.95
N ASP A 70 -19.17 -13.17 -7.09
CA ASP A 70 -19.68 -12.69 -5.81
C ASP A 70 -20.42 -11.34 -5.90
N GLY A 71 -20.54 -10.77 -7.11
CA GLY A 71 -21.18 -9.48 -7.36
C GLY A 71 -20.27 -8.27 -7.14
N SER A 72 -18.97 -8.46 -6.89
CA SER A 72 -18.01 -7.37 -6.73
C SER A 72 -17.63 -6.76 -8.08
N VAL A 73 -17.51 -5.44 -8.13
CA VAL A 73 -17.04 -4.74 -9.33
C VAL A 73 -15.51 -4.67 -9.33
N ARG A 74 -14.93 -4.96 -10.49
CA ARG A 74 -13.53 -4.68 -10.82
C ARG A 74 -13.49 -3.87 -12.10
N ILE A 75 -12.88 -2.71 -12.04
CA ILE A 75 -12.68 -1.80 -13.17
C ILE A 75 -11.19 -1.76 -13.46
N SER A 76 -10.83 -2.05 -14.70
CA SER A 76 -9.49 -1.84 -15.23
C SER A 76 -9.55 -0.66 -16.19
N ALA A 77 -8.65 0.29 -16.03
CA ALA A 77 -8.52 1.44 -16.92
C ALA A 77 -7.05 1.74 -17.16
N SER A 78 -6.73 2.35 -18.29
CA SER A 78 -5.36 2.71 -18.63
C SER A 78 -5.30 4.12 -19.22
N THR A 79 -4.11 4.69 -19.15
CA THR A 79 -3.70 5.87 -19.91
C THR A 79 -2.34 5.56 -20.53
N ALA A 80 -1.84 6.46 -21.38
CA ALA A 80 -0.51 6.37 -21.97
C ALA A 80 0.65 6.26 -20.94
N GLU A 81 0.40 6.51 -19.66
CA GLU A 81 1.43 6.55 -18.62
C GLU A 81 1.12 5.73 -17.36
N VAL A 82 -0.12 5.30 -17.13
CA VAL A 82 -0.51 4.54 -15.93
C VAL A 82 -1.61 3.51 -16.23
N ASP A 83 -1.48 2.34 -15.61
CA ASP A 83 -2.56 1.37 -15.47
C ASP A 83 -3.24 1.54 -14.12
N LEU A 84 -4.57 1.48 -14.11
CA LEU A 84 -5.42 1.69 -12.94
C LEU A 84 -6.34 0.49 -12.79
N THR A 85 -6.39 -0.11 -11.60
CA THR A 85 -7.36 -1.14 -11.26
C THR A 85 -8.12 -0.74 -10.01
N VAL A 86 -9.43 -0.59 -10.09
CA VAL A 86 -10.30 -0.41 -8.91
C VAL A 86 -11.06 -1.69 -8.67
N SER A 87 -11.01 -2.23 -7.45
CA SER A 87 -11.68 -3.48 -7.09
C SER A 87 -12.41 -3.36 -5.76
N VAL A 88 -13.58 -3.99 -5.68
CA VAL A 88 -14.31 -4.16 -4.42
C VAL A 88 -13.91 -5.48 -3.78
N ARG A 89 -13.36 -5.41 -2.57
CA ARG A 89 -12.92 -6.58 -1.80
C ARG A 89 -13.79 -6.74 -0.55
N HIS A 90 -14.32 -7.94 -0.33
CA HIS A 90 -15.01 -8.25 0.92
C HIS A 90 -13.97 -8.63 1.99
N GLY A 91 -13.83 -7.79 3.01
CA GLY A 91 -12.99 -8.03 4.17
C GLY A 91 -13.83 -8.35 5.41
N PRO A 92 -13.24 -8.94 6.47
CA PRO A 92 -13.87 -8.99 7.78
C PRO A 92 -14.30 -7.58 8.25
N PRO A 93 -15.31 -7.46 9.13
CA PRO A 93 -15.72 -6.16 9.65
C PRO A 93 -14.50 -5.55 10.31
N HIS A 94 -14.10 -4.35 9.87
CA HIS A 94 -12.95 -3.63 10.39
C HIS A 94 -12.93 -3.71 11.94
N PRO A 95 -12.10 -4.59 12.55
CA PRO A 95 -11.82 -4.44 13.96
C PRO A 95 -10.80 -3.31 13.99
N HIS A 96 -11.05 -2.26 14.76
CA HIS A 96 -9.92 -1.53 15.29
C HIS A 96 -8.95 -2.58 15.88
N ASN A 97 -7.73 -2.62 15.35
CA ASN A 97 -6.66 -3.62 15.49
C ASN A 97 -6.58 -4.67 14.38
N TYR A 98 -5.54 -4.49 13.56
CA TYR A 98 -4.83 -5.55 12.86
C TYR A 98 -4.32 -6.58 13.87
N HIS A 99 -5.16 -7.53 14.28
CA HIS A 99 -4.68 -8.78 14.86
C HIS A 99 -5.50 -9.95 14.33
N ARG A 100 -4.74 -10.91 13.78
CA ARG A 100 -5.04 -12.34 13.67
C ARG A 100 -5.64 -12.81 12.33
N LEU A 101 -4.75 -13.07 11.38
CA LEU A 101 -4.89 -14.20 10.46
C LEU A 101 -4.28 -15.47 11.11
N PRO A 102 -4.78 -16.67 10.74
CA PRO A 102 -4.42 -17.92 11.41
C PRO A 102 -2.96 -18.27 11.12
N ALA A 103 -2.29 -18.79 12.15
CA ALA A 103 -0.91 -19.22 12.11
C ALA A 103 -0.69 -20.28 11.02
N MET A 104 -0.16 -19.87 9.87
CA MET A 104 0.68 -20.77 9.09
C MET A 104 2.08 -20.65 9.66
N GLU A 105 2.48 -21.73 10.34
CA GLU A 105 3.82 -22.11 10.77
C GLU A 105 4.65 -20.97 11.37
N ALA A 106 4.64 -20.92 12.70
CA ALA A 106 5.45 -20.02 13.51
C ALA A 106 6.94 -20.30 13.26
N GLU A 107 7.49 -19.71 12.21
CA GLU A 107 8.86 -19.27 12.28
C GLU A 107 8.91 -18.18 13.35
N ASN A 108 9.76 -18.36 14.36
CA ASN A 108 9.93 -17.44 15.49
C ASN A 108 10.62 -16.15 15.04
N TYR A 109 10.14 -15.48 14.00
CA TYR A 109 10.67 -14.22 13.55
C TYR A 109 9.72 -13.07 13.87
N VAL A 110 10.32 -11.93 14.18
CA VAL A 110 9.65 -10.64 14.24
C VAL A 110 10.42 -9.66 13.37
N TYR A 111 9.70 -8.77 12.72
CA TYR A 111 10.24 -7.77 11.83
C TYR A 111 10.18 -6.42 12.54
N THR A 112 11.32 -5.78 12.73
CA THR A 112 11.40 -4.46 13.38
C THR A 112 11.67 -3.40 12.34
N ILE A 113 10.94 -2.28 12.43
CA ILE A 113 11.14 -1.15 11.53
C ILE A 113 11.84 -0.01 12.27
N THR A 114 12.91 0.50 11.69
CA THR A 114 13.64 1.67 12.18
C THR A 114 13.73 2.72 11.09
N ARG A 115 13.43 3.96 11.46
CA ARG A 115 13.67 5.14 10.64
C ARG A 115 14.85 5.91 11.18
N THR A 116 15.72 6.36 10.29
CA THR A 116 16.87 7.20 10.62
C THR A 116 16.81 8.46 9.79
N ASP A 117 16.70 9.61 10.45
CA ASP A 117 16.79 10.92 9.84
C ASP A 117 18.21 11.45 10.06
N SER A 118 18.93 11.67 8.97
CA SER A 118 20.30 12.17 8.96
C SER A 118 20.35 13.53 8.25
N SER A 119 20.97 14.51 8.88
CA SER A 119 21.31 15.78 8.27
C SER A 119 22.73 16.17 8.69
N SER A 120 23.27 17.22 8.08
CA SER A 120 24.59 17.76 8.43
C SER A 120 24.78 18.08 9.92
N THR A 121 23.71 18.28 10.68
CA THR A 121 23.77 18.69 12.11
C THR A 121 22.97 17.80 13.04
N ARG A 122 22.18 16.85 12.52
CA ARG A 122 21.30 16.00 13.32
C ARG A 122 21.29 14.59 12.80
N HIS A 123 21.33 13.64 13.72
CA HIS A 123 21.12 12.24 13.42
C HIS A 123 20.16 11.70 14.48
N SER A 124 19.00 11.22 14.05
CA SER A 124 17.99 10.67 14.95
C SER A 124 17.44 9.38 14.39
N THR A 125 17.47 8.33 15.21
CA THR A 125 16.88 7.04 14.90
C THR A 125 15.63 6.83 15.73
N THR A 126 14.53 6.51 15.06
CA THR A 126 13.22 6.26 15.66
C THR A 126 12.79 4.83 15.38
N PHE A 127 12.40 4.13 16.44
CA PHE A 127 11.79 2.81 16.34
C PHE A 127 10.30 2.96 16.02
N LEU A 128 9.83 2.32 14.95
CA LEU A 128 8.45 2.49 14.47
C LEU A 128 7.52 1.35 14.89
N GLY A 129 8.04 0.12 15.03
CA GLY A 129 7.20 -1.01 15.46
C GLY A 129 7.83 -2.39 15.29
N VAL A 130 7.14 -3.38 15.85
CA VAL A 130 7.41 -4.81 15.69
C VAL A 130 6.23 -5.47 14.96
N TYR A 131 6.54 -6.26 13.95
CA TYR A 131 5.56 -6.94 13.10
C TYR A 131 5.84 -8.44 13.05
N ARG A 132 4.80 -9.24 12.82
CA ARG A 132 4.91 -10.70 12.68
C ARG A 132 4.93 -11.17 11.23
N SER A 133 4.66 -10.28 10.30
CA SER A 133 4.64 -10.54 8.86
C SER A 133 5.64 -9.62 8.19
N GLU A 134 6.43 -10.19 7.28
CA GLU A 134 7.38 -9.48 6.44
C GLU A 134 6.66 -8.48 5.54
N ASP A 135 5.62 -8.93 4.83
CA ASP A 135 4.84 -8.11 3.90
C ASP A 135 4.28 -6.87 4.61
N THR A 136 3.72 -7.06 5.81
CA THR A 136 3.18 -5.93 6.60
C THR A 136 4.28 -4.99 7.07
N ALA A 137 5.46 -5.52 7.43
CA ALA A 137 6.58 -4.68 7.84
C ALA A 137 7.12 -3.85 6.67
N ASN A 138 7.25 -4.48 5.50
CA ASN A 138 7.70 -3.84 4.27
C ASN A 138 6.72 -2.75 3.81
N GLU A 139 5.42 -3.05 3.75
CA GLU A 139 4.38 -2.06 3.37
C GLU A 139 4.40 -0.83 4.29
N VAL A 140 4.57 -1.03 5.60
CA VAL A 140 4.65 0.08 6.56
C VAL A 140 5.94 0.87 6.39
N ALA A 141 7.08 0.19 6.19
CA ALA A 141 8.37 0.83 6.00
C ALA A 141 8.41 1.67 4.72
N GLU A 142 7.86 1.13 3.64
CA GLU A 142 7.71 1.82 2.36
C GLU A 142 6.81 3.05 2.49
N ARG A 143 5.64 2.90 3.12
CA ARG A 143 4.73 4.02 3.39
C ARG A 143 5.40 5.11 4.22
N GLU A 144 6.15 4.75 5.25
CA GLU A 144 6.86 5.71 6.09
C GLU A 144 7.92 6.46 5.28
N LEU A 145 8.71 5.76 4.45
CA LEU A 145 9.72 6.39 3.60
C LEU A 145 9.07 7.40 2.64
N ARG A 146 7.97 7.01 1.99
CA ARG A 146 7.20 7.89 1.10
C ARG A 146 6.66 9.11 1.86
N CYS A 147 6.05 8.90 3.03
CA CYS A 147 5.53 9.98 3.86
C CYS A 147 6.64 10.95 4.30
N ALA A 148 7.79 10.43 4.71
CA ALA A 148 8.95 11.24 5.09
C ALA A 148 9.52 12.02 3.90
N ALA A 149 9.44 11.45 2.69
CA ALA A 149 9.78 12.14 1.44
C ALA A 149 8.73 13.13 0.94
N GLY A 150 7.58 13.26 1.64
CA GLY A 150 6.46 14.08 1.21
C GLY A 150 5.71 13.52 -0.01
N ILE A 151 5.92 12.26 -0.35
CA ILE A 151 5.28 11.56 -1.46
C ILE A 151 4.01 10.89 -0.93
N ARG A 152 2.84 11.43 -1.28
CA ARG A 152 1.54 10.84 -0.88
C ARG A 152 0.87 10.04 -1.98
N ASN A 153 1.28 10.26 -3.22
CA ASN A 153 0.75 9.60 -4.41
C ASN A 153 1.80 9.61 -5.53
N TRP A 154 1.51 8.90 -6.62
CA TRP A 154 2.38 8.81 -7.80
C TRP A 154 2.68 10.18 -8.46
N ARG A 155 1.77 11.16 -8.38
CA ARG A 155 2.02 12.50 -8.93
C ARG A 155 3.08 13.25 -8.13
N ASP A 156 3.04 13.12 -6.80
CA ASP A 156 4.07 13.68 -5.92
C ASP A 156 5.42 13.00 -6.18
N ARG A 157 5.41 11.69 -6.46
CA ARG A 157 6.61 10.93 -6.84
C ARG A 157 7.29 11.51 -8.08
N ARG A 158 6.54 11.87 -9.13
CA ARG A 158 7.10 12.51 -10.35
C ARG A 158 7.62 13.93 -10.11
N ARG A 159 7.04 14.63 -9.14
CA ARG A 159 7.47 15.99 -8.76
C ARG A 159 8.62 15.97 -7.77
N PHE A 160 8.89 14.83 -7.13
CA PHE A 160 10.01 14.65 -6.23
C PHE A 160 11.33 14.91 -6.98
N ARG A 161 12.19 15.74 -6.37
CA ARG A 161 13.48 16.16 -6.95
C ARG A 161 14.68 15.61 -6.18
N GLY A 162 14.43 14.80 -5.16
CA GLY A 162 15.45 14.11 -4.40
C GLY A 162 15.82 12.76 -5.00
N GLY A 163 16.88 12.14 -4.47
CA GLY A 163 17.17 10.73 -4.72
C GLY A 163 16.27 9.86 -3.85
N PHE A 164 15.72 8.79 -4.41
CA PHE A 164 14.86 7.87 -3.67
C PHE A 164 15.09 6.47 -4.21
N ARG A 165 15.41 5.56 -3.31
CA ARG A 165 15.82 4.19 -3.60
C ARG A 165 15.10 3.27 -2.65
N GLU A 166 14.54 2.19 -3.21
CA GLU A 166 13.95 1.09 -2.47
C GLU A 166 14.69 -0.18 -2.90
N VAL A 167 15.14 -0.96 -1.94
CA VAL A 167 15.85 -2.22 -2.16
C VAL A 167 15.22 -3.26 -1.26
N TYR A 168 14.97 -4.44 -1.83
CA TYR A 168 14.60 -5.62 -1.06
C TYR A 168 15.82 -6.52 -0.95
N GLY A 169 16.26 -6.80 0.28
CA GLY A 169 17.38 -7.70 0.53
C GLY A 169 17.10 -9.13 0.05
N LEU A 170 18.13 -9.98 0.01
CA LEU A 170 17.97 -11.42 -0.30
C LEU A 170 17.09 -12.17 0.71
N ASN A 171 16.84 -11.56 1.87
CA ASN A 171 15.92 -12.00 2.92
C ASN A 171 14.52 -11.36 2.80
N GLY A 172 14.23 -10.66 1.69
CA GLY A 172 12.97 -10.00 1.38
C GLY A 172 12.65 -8.76 2.24
N CYS A 173 13.53 -8.38 3.17
CA CYS A 173 13.33 -7.20 4.01
C CYS A 173 13.60 -5.90 3.24
N PHE A 174 12.73 -4.91 3.46
CA PHE A 174 12.81 -3.58 2.85
C PHE A 174 13.93 -2.72 3.44
N GLU A 175 14.70 -2.09 2.55
CA GLU A 175 15.62 -0.99 2.85
C GLU A 175 15.35 0.17 1.89
N GLY A 176 14.96 1.30 2.46
CA GLY A 176 14.55 2.48 1.75
C GLY A 176 15.40 3.69 2.11
N VAL A 177 15.81 4.46 1.11
CA VAL A 177 16.55 5.73 1.31
C VAL A 177 15.92 6.83 0.48
N ALA A 178 15.57 7.94 1.12
CA ALA A 178 15.08 9.15 0.50
C ALA A 178 15.99 10.32 0.89
N THR A 179 16.54 11.01 -0.10
CA THR A 179 17.34 12.23 0.09
C THR A 179 16.48 13.44 -0.25
N LEU A 180 16.32 14.34 0.72
CA LEU A 180 15.52 15.55 0.64
C LEU A 180 16.41 16.76 0.37
N GLY A 181 15.97 17.61 -0.55
CA GLY A 181 16.68 18.82 -0.97
C GLY A 181 17.15 18.78 -2.42
N LYS A 182 17.23 19.95 -3.06
CA LYS A 182 17.84 20.07 -4.40
C LYS A 182 19.34 19.83 -4.27
N GLY A 183 19.93 19.12 -5.22
CA GLY A 183 21.39 19.01 -5.38
C GLY A 183 22.08 20.32 -5.77
N GLU A 184 21.62 21.47 -5.27
CA GLU A 184 22.31 22.76 -5.39
C GLU A 184 23.39 22.82 -4.31
N GLU A 185 24.62 23.18 -4.70
CA GLU A 185 25.76 23.31 -3.79
C GLU A 185 25.41 24.24 -2.63
N GLY A 186 25.47 23.73 -1.39
CA GLY A 186 25.31 24.53 -0.16
C GLY A 186 23.99 24.34 0.59
N VAL A 187 23.03 23.55 0.09
CA VAL A 187 21.83 23.19 0.87
C VAL A 187 22.09 21.92 1.67
N SER A 188 21.79 21.95 2.97
CA SER A 188 21.87 20.78 3.85
C SER A 188 21.01 19.65 3.29
N ARG A 189 21.64 18.58 2.81
CA ARG A 189 20.94 17.36 2.41
C ARG A 189 20.44 16.67 3.67
N GLU A 190 19.13 16.46 3.71
CA GLU A 190 18.51 15.59 4.70
C GLU A 190 18.32 14.23 4.04
N GLU A 191 18.65 13.17 4.74
CA GLU A 191 18.52 11.79 4.27
C GLU A 191 17.65 11.05 5.28
N VAL A 192 16.61 10.40 4.78
CA VAL A 192 15.74 9.54 5.56
C VAL A 192 15.98 8.11 5.09
N THR A 193 16.37 7.26 6.02
CA THR A 193 16.52 5.82 5.79
C THR A 193 15.46 5.08 6.59
N VAL A 194 14.77 4.14 5.98
CA VAL A 194 13.83 3.25 6.67
C VAL A 194 14.24 1.82 6.39
N VAL A 195 14.42 1.02 7.44
CA VAL A 195 14.92 -0.35 7.34
C VAL A 195 13.99 -1.30 8.10
N VAL A 196 13.70 -2.43 7.47
CA VAL A 196 13.07 -3.59 8.10
C VAL A 196 14.15 -4.61 8.45
N GLU A 197 14.20 -5.03 9.71
CA GLU A 197 15.10 -6.08 10.17
C GLU A 197 14.32 -7.30 10.64
N ARG A 198 14.63 -8.48 10.11
CA ARG A 198 14.13 -9.76 10.63
C ARG A 198 14.94 -10.20 11.84
N ARG A 199 14.27 -10.44 12.97
CA ARG A 199 14.88 -10.88 14.24
C ARG A 199 14.24 -12.18 14.72
N VAL A 200 15.05 -13.09 15.27
CA VAL A 200 14.58 -14.34 15.89
C VAL A 200 14.12 -14.05 17.32
N LEU A 201 12.93 -14.53 17.70
CA LEU A 201 12.50 -14.66 19.10
C LEU A 201 13.21 -15.88 19.71
N VAL A 202 14.18 -15.59 20.59
CA VAL A 202 14.91 -16.58 21.42
C VAL A 202 14.11 -16.89 22.67
#